data_AF-A0A371IRA0-F1
#
_entry.id   AF-A0A371IRA0-F1
#
_cell.length_a   1.000
_cell.length_b   1.000
_cell.length_c   1.000
_cell.angle_alpha   90.00
_cell.angle_beta   90.00
_cell.angle_gamma   90.00
#
_symmetry.space_group_name_H-M   'P 1'
#
loop_
_entity.id
_entity.type
_entity.pdbx_description
1 polymer ?
#
loop_
_entity_poly.entity_id
_entity_poly.type
_entity_poly.pdbx_seq_one_letter_code
_entity_poly.pdbx_strand_id
1 'polypeptide(L)' 'MFILRFIDDEDNLSVKEFTSLSSVKEYLSQNNLEKTWHQIEEVKKVVPNLKED' A
#
# COMPACT_ATOMS: atom_id res chain seq x y z
N MET A 1 9.20 5.86 2.11
CA MET A 1 8.23 5.59 1.04
C MET A 1 7.56 4.25 1.34
N PHE A 2 6.32 4.05 0.95
CA PHE A 2 5.53 2.84 1.22
C PHE A 2 4.89 2.38 -0.08
N ILE A 3 4.82 1.07 -0.28
CA ILE A 3 4.15 0.46 -1.43
C ILE A 3 3.03 -0.42 -0.86
N LEU A 4 1.81 -0.18 -1.32
CA LEU A 4 0.64 -1.02 -1.08
C LEU A 4 0.35 -1.80 -2.36
N ARG A 5 0.34 -3.12 -2.26
CA ARG A 5 -0.14 -4.02 -3.31
C ARG A 5 -1.43 -4.68 -2.84
N PHE A 6 -2.48 -4.57 -3.64
CA PHE A 6 -3.79 -5.07 -3.28
C PHE A 6 -4.58 -5.52 -4.52
N ILE A 7 -5.56 -6.39 -4.31
CA ILE A 7 -6.56 -6.76 -5.31
C ILE A 7 -7.71 -5.75 -5.26
N ASP A 8 -8.02 -5.09 -6.37
CA ASP A 8 -9.16 -4.17 -6.44
C ASP A 8 -10.51 -4.89 -6.62
N ASP A 9 -11.60 -4.13 -6.68
CA ASP A 9 -12.96 -4.66 -6.83
C ASP A 9 -13.21 -5.38 -8.17
N GLU A 10 -12.31 -5.25 -9.15
CA GLU A 10 -12.35 -5.96 -10.43
C GLU A 10 -11.43 -7.18 -10.45
N ASP A 11 -10.99 -7.65 -9.27
CA ASP A 11 -10.03 -8.76 -9.09
C ASP A 11 -8.65 -8.51 -9.75
N ASN A 12 -8.31 -7.25 -10.02
CA ASN A 12 -7.02 -6.90 -10.61
C ASN A 12 -5.97 -6.57 -9.54
N LEU A 13 -4.71 -6.92 -9.85
CA LEU A 13 -3.57 -6.63 -9.00
C LEU A 13 -3.12 -5.17 -9.16
N SER A 14 -3.47 -4.36 -8.16
CA SER A 14 -3.19 -2.93 -8.10
C SER A 14 -2.00 -2.61 -7.20
N VAL A 15 -1.22 -1.59 -7.58
CA VAL A 15 -0.04 -1.11 -6.82
C VAL A 15 -0.15 0.41 -6.63
N LYS A 16 -0.01 0.86 -5.38
CA LYS A 16 0.08 2.29 -5.05
C LYS A 16 1.27 2.61 -4.16
N GLU A 17 1.85 3.76 -4.42
CA GLU A 17 2.99 4.29 -3.69
C GLU A 17 2.55 5.46 -2.80
N PHE A 18 3.09 5.49 -1.59
CA PHE A 18 2.78 6.50 -0.58
C PHE A 18 4.06 7.06 0.02
N THR A 19 4.04 8.34 0.36
CA THR A 19 5.18 9.01 0.99
C THR A 19 5.22 8.75 2.49
N SER A 20 4.08 8.47 3.13
CA SER A 20 3.95 8.28 4.57
C SER A 20 3.01 7.12 4.95
N LEU A 21 3.21 6.55 6.14
CA LEU A 21 2.34 5.48 6.67
C LEU A 21 0.93 5.99 6.94
N SER A 22 0.78 7.25 7.36
CA SER A 22 -0.52 7.87 7.59
C SER A 22 -1.36 7.90 6.32
N SER A 23 -0.73 8.22 5.17
CA SER A 23 -1.41 8.20 3.86
C SER A 23 -1.85 6.79 3.46
N VAL A 24 -1.07 5.74 3.79
CA VAL A 24 -1.49 4.35 3.57
C VAL A 24 -2.74 4.03 4.39
N LYS A 25 -2.74 4.37 5.68
CA LYS A 25 -3.88 4.12 6.58
C LYS A 25 -5.13 4.85 6.14
N GLU A 26 -5.00 6.13 5.78
CA GLU A 26 -6.11 6.94 5.25
C GLU A 26 -6.67 6.33 3.97
N TYR A 27 -5.81 5.88 3.05
CA TYR A 27 -6.23 5.21 1.83
C TYR A 27 -6.98 3.91 2.08
N LEU A 28 -6.46 3.06 2.97
CA LEU A 28 -7.12 1.80 3.35
C LEU A 28 -8.50 2.06 3.94
N SER A 29 -8.63 3.08 4.79
CA SER A 29 -9.90 3.42 5.44
C SER A 29 -10.91 4.02 4.47
N GLN A 30 -10.49 4.95 3.61
CA GLN A 30 -11.35 5.57 2.59
C GLN A 30 -11.87 4.57 1.55
N ASN A 31 -11.05 3.58 1.18
CA ASN A 31 -11.42 2.55 0.23
C ASN A 31 -12.00 1.31 0.92
N ASN A 32 -12.22 1.37 2.24
CA ASN A 32 -12.80 0.29 3.04
C ASN A 32 -12.04 -1.06 2.91
N LEU A 33 -10.77 -1.01 2.49
CA LEU A 33 -9.86 -2.14 2.31
C LEU A 33 -9.50 -2.80 3.66
N GLU A 34 -9.71 -2.09 4.77
CA GLU A 34 -9.57 -2.62 6.13
C GLU A 34 -10.53 -3.78 6.42
N LYS A 35 -11.71 -3.79 5.78
CA LYS A 35 -12.72 -4.86 5.91
C LYS A 35 -12.46 -6.02 4.96
N THR A 36 -11.66 -5.81 3.94
CA THR A 36 -11.25 -6.80 2.93
C THR A 36 -9.76 -7.07 3.05
N TRP A 37 -9.33 -7.51 4.23
CA TRP A 37 -7.93 -7.86 4.49
C TRP A 37 -7.34 -8.86 3.49
N HIS A 38 -8.18 -9.74 2.92
CA HIS A 38 -7.83 -10.68 1.86
C HIS A 38 -7.40 -10.00 0.55
N GLN A 39 -7.79 -8.74 0.33
CA GLN A 39 -7.35 -7.95 -0.82
C GLN A 39 -5.94 -7.38 -0.63
N ILE A 40 -5.43 -7.28 0.60
CA ILE A 40 -4.10 -6.70 0.85
C ILE A 40 -3.05 -7.80 0.73
N GLU A 41 -2.31 -7.81 -0.38
CA GLU A 41 -1.20 -8.75 -0.59
C GLU A 41 0.06 -8.31 0.16
N GLU A 42 0.40 -7.02 0.11
CA GLU A 42 1.68 -6.56 0.66
C GLU A 42 1.67 -5.06 1.02
N VAL A 43 2.23 -4.75 2.20
CA VAL A 43 2.62 -3.38 2.57
C VAL A 43 4.13 -3.35 2.82
N LYS A 44 4.89 -2.84 1.87
CA LYS A 44 6.35 -2.68 2.00
C LYS A 44 6.72 -1.25 2.34
N LYS A 45 7.52 -1.06 3.39
CA LYS A 45 8.25 0.20 3.61
C LYS A 45 9.48 0.20 2.72
N VAL A 46 9.49 1.05 1.71
CA VAL A 46 10.68 1.35 0.92
C VAL A 46 11.55 2.31 1.72
N VAL A 47 12.64 1.76 2.24
CA VAL A 47 13.79 2.54 2.68
C VAL A 47 14.58 2.78 1.40
N PRO A 48 14.71 4.03 0.91
CA PRO A 48 15.59 4.30 -0.22
C PRO A 48 16.95 3.73 0.14
N ASN A 49 17.54 2.95 -0.76
CA ASN A 49 18.85 2.37 -0.56
C ASN A 49 19.78 3.50 -0.12
N LEU A 50 20.26 3.48 1.12
CA LEU A 50 21.43 4.23 1.54
C LEU A 50 22.64 3.57 0.88
N LYS A 51 22.70 3.57 -0.45
CA LYS A 51 24.00 3.58 -1.10
C LYS A 51 24.44 5.03 -0.98
N GLU A 52 25.19 5.27 0.08
CA GLU A 52 26.02 6.47 0.29
C GLU A 52 26.73 6.84 -1.02
N ASP A 53 26.92 8.15 -1.20
CA ASP A 53 27.73 8.85 -2.22
C ASP A 53 28.74 8.00 -3.02
#